data_AF-A0A7Y1VY95-F1
#
_entry.id   AF-A0A7Y1VY95-F1
#
_cell.length_a   1.000
_cell.length_b   1.000
_cell.length_c   1.000
_cell.angle_alpha   90.00
_cell.angle_beta   90.00
_cell.angle_gamma   90.00
#
_symmetry.space_group_name_H-M   'P 1'
#
loop_
_entity.id
_entity.type
_entity.pdbx_description
1 polymer ?
#
loop_
_entity_poly.entity_id
_entity_poly.type
_entity_poly.pdbx_seq_one_letter_code
_entity_poly.pdbx_strand_id
1 'polypeptide(L)' 'MKLVNGDYTKGYNEIRVRQSELNAKGVLYYQLDSDVLTATRKMVILD' A
#
# COMPACT_ATOMS: atom_id res chain seq x y z
N MET A 1 -9.22 6.99 -2.12
CA MET A 1 -8.19 6.05 -2.62
C MET A 1 -6.84 6.77 -2.51
N LYS A 2 -5.90 6.28 -1.70
CA LYS A 2 -4.58 6.91 -1.53
C LYS A 2 -3.61 6.26 -2.52
N LEU A 3 -3.01 7.06 -3.40
CA LEU A 3 -2.00 6.62 -4.36
C LEU A 3 -0.62 7.04 -3.84
N VAL A 4 0.31 6.08 -3.73
CA VAL A 4 1.70 6.34 -3.35
C VAL A 4 2.57 5.95 -4.53
N ASN A 5 2.99 6.94 -5.31
CA ASN A 5 3.93 6.77 -6.42
C ASN A 5 5.29 7.34 -6.03
N GLY A 6 6.36 6.61 -6.35
CA GLY A 6 7.73 7.06 -6.10
C GLY A 6 8.74 6.13 -6.75
N ASP A 7 9.94 6.66 -7.00
CA ASP A 7 11.08 5.88 -7.50
C ASP A 7 11.79 5.22 -6.32
N TYR A 8 11.73 3.90 -6.27
CA TYR A 8 12.35 3.10 -5.21
C TYR A 8 13.57 2.38 -5.76
N THR A 9 14.71 2.55 -5.10
CA THR A 9 15.93 1.81 -5.45
C THR A 9 15.74 0.33 -5.18
N LYS A 10 16.41 -0.52 -5.98
CA LYS A 10 16.34 -1.97 -5.83
C LYS A 10 16.87 -2.37 -4.45
N GLY A 11 16.04 -3.08 -3.68
CA GLY A 11 16.34 -3.43 -2.30
C GLY A 11 15.06 -3.50 -1.46
N TYR A 12 15.22 -3.49 -0.14
CA TYR A 12 14.10 -3.44 0.79
C TYR A 12 13.53 -2.03 0.84
N ASN A 13 12.23 -1.91 0.55
CA ASN A 13 11.50 -0.65 0.62
C ASN A 13 10.34 -0.79 1.61
N GLU A 14 10.22 0.17 2.53
CA GLU A 14 9.14 0.22 3.53
C GLU A 14 8.34 1.50 3.36
N ILE A 15 7.01 1.38 3.24
CA ILE A 15 6.09 2.50 3.22
C ILE A 15 5.24 2.42 4.48
N ARG A 16 5.37 3.41 5.36
CA ARG A 16 4.51 3.55 6.54
C ARG A 16 3.30 4.38 6.20
N VAL A 17 2.13 3.75 6.25
CA VAL A 17 0.84 4.41 6.10
C VAL A 17 0.13 4.39 7.45
N ARG A 18 -0.25 5.55 7.98
CA ARG A 18 -0.99 5.60 9.25
C ARG A 18 -2.48 5.39 8.98
N GLN A 19 -3.16 4.73 9.91
CA GLN A 19 -4.61 4.55 9.84
C GLN A 19 -5.36 5.89 9.74
N SER A 20 -4.88 6.95 10.39
CA SER A 20 -5.46 8.29 10.28
C SER A 20 -5.43 8.86 8.85
N GLU A 21 -4.51 8.39 8.00
CA GLU A 21 -4.42 8.79 6.59
C GLU A 21 -5.33 7.93 5.69
N LEU A 22 -5.73 6.77 6.18
CA LEU A 22 -6.68 5.86 5.55
C LEU A 22 -8.03 6.12 6.20
N ASN A 23 -8.72 7.14 5.70
CA ASN A 23 -10.02 7.60 6.20
C ASN A 23 -11.15 6.55 5.93
N ALA A 24 -10.92 5.29 6.29
CA ALA A 24 -11.72 4.11 5.98
C ALA A 24 -11.76 3.20 7.21
N LYS A 25 -12.97 2.90 7.68
CA LYS A 25 -13.23 1.82 8.64
C LYS A 25 -13.62 0.57 7.84
N GLY A 26 -12.77 -0.48 7.86
CA GLY A 26 -13.05 -1.74 7.17
C GLY A 26 -11.84 -2.38 6.45
N VAL A 27 -12.08 -2.95 5.26
CA VAL A 27 -11.08 -3.70 4.48
C VAL A 27 -10.38 -2.79 3.48
N LEU A 28 -9.05 -2.85 3.42
CA LEU A 28 -8.24 -2.16 2.42
C LEU A 28 -7.62 -3.14 1.43
N TYR A 29 -7.74 -2.81 0.15
CA TYR A 29 -7.02 -3.48 -0.91
C TYR A 29 -5.87 -2.57 -1.34
N TYR A 30 -4.66 -3.12 -1.41
CA TYR A 30 -3.51 -2.41 -1.97
C TYR A 30 -2.89 -3.23 -3.09
N GLN A 31 -2.48 -2.53 -4.13
CA GLN A 31 -1.78 -3.08 -5.28
C GLN A 31 -0.42 -2.42 -5.35
N LEU A 32 0.62 -3.25 -5.40
CA LEU A 32 1.97 -2.81 -5.68
C LEU A 32 2.25 -3.07 -7.15
N ASP A 33 2.43 -2.01 -7.93
CA ASP A 33 2.90 -2.10 -9.30
C ASP A 33 4.38 -1.71 -9.36
N SER A 34 5.15 -2.52 -10.07
CA SER A 34 6.53 -2.26 -10.45
C SER A 34 6.72 -2.68 -11.90
N ASP A 35 7.76 -2.18 -12.56
CA ASP A 35 8.04 -2.46 -13.99
C ASP A 35 8.06 -3.95 -14.35
N VAL A 36 8.34 -4.83 -13.39
CA VAL A 36 8.47 -6.28 -13.60
C VAL A 36 7.43 -7.11 -12.87
N LEU A 37 6.64 -6.52 -11.98
CA LEU A 37 5.70 -7.27 -11.13
C LEU A 37 4.57 -6.39 -10.62
N THR A 38 3.34 -6.87 -10.80
CA THR A 38 2.15 -6.41 -10.09
C THR A 38 1.80 -7.40 -8.99
N ALA A 39 1.78 -6.96 -7.74
CA ALA A 39 1.38 -7.76 -6.59
C ALA A 39 0.15 -7.15 -5.91
N THR A 40 -0.97 -7.87 -5.93
CA THR A 40 -2.20 -7.46 -5.25
C THR A 40 -2.27 -8.11 -3.88
N ARG A 41 -2.54 -7.33 -2.83
CA ARG A 41 -2.67 -7.83 -1.46
C ARG A 41 -3.88 -7.23 -0.75
N LYS A 42 -4.47 -8.02 0.14
CA LYS A 42 -5.62 -7.64 0.96
C LYS A 42 -5.16 -7.38 2.39
N MET A 43 -5.45 -6.20 2.92
CA MET A 43 -5.26 -5.86 4.32
C MET A 43 -6.62 -5.71 4.98
N VAL A 44 -6.84 -6.40 6.10
CA VAL A 44 -8.03 -6.21 6.92
C VAL A 44 -7.60 -5.34 8.10
N ILE A 45 -8.18 -4.15 8.22
CA ILE A 45 -8.02 -3.33 9.43
C ILE A 45 -9.12 -3.74 10.39
N LEU A 46 -8.71 -4.29 11.54
CA LEU A 46 -9.58 -4.56 12.68
C LEU A 46 -9.49 -3.33 13.61
N ASP A 47 -10.64 -2.75 13.96
CA ASP A 47 -10.77 -1.57 14.86
C ASP A 47 -10.52 -1.99 16.32
#